data_AF-A0A319AYB7-F1
#
_entry.id   AF-A0A319AYB7-F1
#
_cell.length_a   1.000
_cell.length_b   1.000
_cell.length_c   1.000
_cell.angle_alpha   90.00
_cell.angle_beta   90.00
_cell.angle_gamma   90.00
#
_symmetry.space_group_name_H-M   'P 1'
#
loop_
_entity.id
_entity.type
_entity.pdbx_description
1 polymer ?
#
loop_
_entity_poly.entity_id
_entity_poly.type
_entity_poly.pdbx_seq_one_letter_code
_entity_poly.pdbx_strand_id
1 'polypeptide(L)'
;MASSLSKGPVFSAIRSSNAPFSAFQSGPAIATPCQRRYLSQSSQRSAGLRGMPQNISMPSPAQPSMRTRGRGMPRTDLPQDIGLLPGTFIRPLWRDMPSIFQQPSERLHMEWLWIKSAFQNFVGILAYCKWLNKGLALRLRERRQVAAEYHKRMYTAFAAGDTSTLRKVCCTGLANQLSTRIAARPKGERVTWNLDSYIRSPGTYFTGVRVMSDRATQIPEIPNSGVRQVVLRITSRQSKGTTKASPNGAPADSTAVANNTKQQDCTEYLVIQQFRWAGEEDQWRVWGHATPTTVEDLESPFFARGMSLADRMEAMKETMTGKK
;
A
#
# COMPACT_ATOMS: atom_id res chain seq x y z
N MET A 1 46.07 -18.27 -15.74
CA MET A 1 45.83 -16.85 -16.03
C MET A 1 44.31 -16.66 -16.03
N ALA A 2 43.68 -16.36 -14.87
CA ALA A 2 43.28 -15.00 -14.43
C ALA A 2 42.50 -14.27 -15.54
N SER A 3 41.25 -13.78 -15.41
CA SER A 3 40.46 -13.17 -14.31
C SER A 3 39.01 -13.02 -14.86
N SER A 4 37.89 -13.30 -14.18
CA SER A 4 37.20 -12.68 -13.02
C SER A 4 35.93 -11.88 -13.40
N LEU A 5 34.84 -12.13 -12.64
CA LEU A 5 33.69 -11.25 -12.32
C LEU A 5 32.59 -11.05 -13.41
N SER A 6 31.28 -11.04 -13.12
CA SER A 6 30.54 -10.90 -11.87
C SER A 6 29.13 -11.55 -11.96
N LYS A 7 28.69 -12.19 -10.88
CA LYS A 7 27.29 -12.53 -10.58
C LYS A 7 26.76 -11.46 -9.63
N GLY A 8 25.55 -10.97 -9.86
CA GLY A 8 24.87 -10.07 -8.93
C GLY A 8 23.33 -10.26 -8.98
N PRO A 9 22.67 -10.45 -7.82
CA PRO A 9 21.23 -10.34 -7.68
C PRO A 9 20.83 -8.93 -7.19
N VAL A 10 19.63 -8.48 -7.55
CA VAL A 10 18.99 -7.23 -7.06
C VAL A 10 17.49 -7.59 -6.93
N PHE A 11 16.75 -7.36 -5.84
CA PHE A 11 16.66 -6.17 -5.01
C PHE A 11 16.22 -6.49 -3.56
N SER A 12 16.90 -5.88 -2.59
CA SER A 12 16.41 -5.64 -1.23
C SER A 12 16.67 -4.16 -0.93
N ALA A 13 15.61 -3.38 -0.68
CA ALA A 13 15.72 -1.97 -0.35
C ALA A 13 15.98 -1.80 1.15
N ILE A 14 17.21 -1.44 1.51
CA ILE A 14 17.60 -1.00 2.86
C ILE A 14 17.38 0.52 2.92
N ARG A 15 16.60 1.01 3.89
CA ARG A 15 16.60 2.43 4.28
C ARG A 15 17.56 2.62 5.45
N SER A 16 18.43 3.63 5.32
CA SER A 16 19.33 4.08 6.37
C SER A 16 18.57 4.83 7.47
N SER A 17 18.99 4.62 8.72
CA SER A 17 18.64 5.47 9.85
C SER A 17 19.94 5.92 10.52
N ASN A 18 20.26 7.20 10.37
CA ASN A 18 21.27 7.88 11.18
C ASN A 18 20.69 8.11 12.58
N ALA A 19 21.36 7.61 13.61
CA ALA A 19 21.16 8.01 14.99
C ALA A 19 22.51 8.47 15.55
N PRO A 20 22.62 9.67 16.15
CA PRO A 20 23.81 10.04 16.90
C PRO A 20 23.75 9.44 18.31
N PHE A 21 24.85 8.82 18.69
CA PHE A 21 25.19 8.45 20.06
C PHE A 21 25.30 9.69 20.94
N SER A 22 24.67 9.70 22.10
CA SER A 22 25.07 10.55 23.23
C SER A 22 25.00 9.76 24.53
N ALA A 23 26.09 9.88 25.28
CA ALA A 23 26.45 9.06 26.42
C ALA A 23 25.71 9.48 27.71
N PHE A 24 25.42 8.48 28.54
CA PHE A 24 24.99 8.65 29.91
C PHE A 24 26.16 9.10 30.80
N GLN A 25 25.96 10.16 31.59
CA GLN A 25 26.67 10.37 32.84
C GLN A 25 25.70 10.81 33.94
N SER A 26 25.86 10.15 35.08
CA SER A 26 25.12 10.28 36.34
C SER A 26 25.79 11.28 37.29
N GLY A 27 24.99 12.08 38.01
CA GLY A 27 25.44 12.85 39.18
C GLY A 27 24.28 13.60 39.87
N PRO A 28 24.26 13.77 41.22
CA PRO A 28 23.02 13.94 41.98
C PRO A 28 22.68 15.38 42.44
N ALA A 29 21.49 15.46 43.04
CA ALA A 29 20.72 16.57 43.59
C ALA A 29 21.43 17.62 44.47
N ILE A 30 21.02 18.89 44.32
CA ILE A 30 21.00 19.91 45.39
C ILE A 30 19.73 20.79 45.22
N ALA A 31 19.12 21.15 46.34
CA ALA A 31 17.81 21.76 46.47
C ALA A 31 17.82 23.29 46.72
N THR A 32 16.68 23.93 46.39
CA THR A 32 16.09 25.20 46.92
C THR A 32 16.76 26.56 46.61
N PRO A 33 16.07 27.74 46.72
CA PRO A 33 14.63 28.01 46.98
C PRO A 33 13.95 29.02 46.01
N CYS A 34 12.62 29.15 46.17
CA CYS A 34 11.77 30.21 45.63
C CYS A 34 12.24 31.64 45.98
N GLN A 35 12.14 32.56 45.02
CA GLN A 35 11.95 33.99 45.31
C GLN A 35 10.86 34.61 44.44
N ARG A 36 10.04 35.44 45.09
CA ARG A 36 8.86 36.14 44.58
C ARG A 36 9.24 37.42 43.83
N ARG A 37 8.32 37.81 42.94
CA ARG A 37 8.26 39.02 42.09
C ARG A 37 8.67 40.33 42.75
N TYR A 38 9.20 41.24 41.94
CA TYR A 38 8.76 42.64 41.90
C TYR A 38 8.60 43.15 40.46
N LEU A 39 7.61 44.02 40.30
CA LEU A 39 7.15 44.67 39.07
C LEU A 39 8.07 45.83 38.63
N SER A 40 8.02 46.10 37.31
CA SER A 40 8.16 47.41 36.65
C SER A 40 9.54 48.11 36.64
N GLN A 41 10.23 48.04 35.50
CA GLN A 41 10.90 49.22 34.94
C GLN A 41 10.66 49.30 33.43
N SER A 42 10.08 50.43 33.04
CA SER A 42 9.76 50.84 31.69
C SER A 42 10.97 51.45 30.98
N SER A 43 11.11 51.09 29.70
CA SER A 43 11.58 51.88 28.56
C SER A 43 12.88 52.69 28.69
N GLN A 44 13.94 52.20 28.01
CA GLN A 44 14.74 53.08 27.16
C GLN A 44 15.03 52.42 25.81
N ARG A 45 14.75 53.19 24.77
CA ARG A 45 15.02 52.92 23.37
C ARG A 45 16.52 53.02 23.12
N SER A 46 17.11 52.02 22.49
CA SER A 46 18.39 52.16 21.79
C SER A 46 18.13 51.96 20.30
N ALA A 47 18.01 53.08 19.60
CA ALA A 47 18.12 53.15 18.15
C ALA A 47 19.54 52.78 17.75
N GLY A 48 19.71 51.89 16.76
CA GLY A 48 21.01 51.73 16.11
C GLY A 48 21.40 50.33 15.66
N LEU A 49 20.51 49.54 15.04
CA LEU A 49 20.90 48.46 14.12
C LEU A 49 19.94 48.48 12.93
N ARG A 50 20.22 49.40 12.01
CA ARG A 50 19.52 49.62 10.76
C ARG A 50 20.21 48.75 9.71
N GLY A 51 19.47 47.83 9.06
CA GLY A 51 19.82 47.39 7.71
C GLY A 51 20.19 45.92 7.47
N MET A 52 19.47 44.94 8.03
CA MET A 52 19.29 43.67 7.31
C MET A 52 17.82 43.53 6.93
N PRO A 53 17.48 43.39 5.63
CA PRO A 53 16.11 43.03 5.26
C PRO A 53 15.85 41.61 5.75
N GLN A 54 15.11 41.49 6.84
CA GLN A 54 14.44 40.24 7.16
C GLN A 54 13.51 39.96 5.99
N ASN A 55 13.82 38.92 5.22
CA ASN A 55 12.94 38.41 4.19
C ASN A 55 11.70 37.90 4.93
N ILE A 56 10.68 38.74 5.03
CA ILE A 56 9.40 38.39 5.64
C ILE A 56 8.81 37.32 4.73
N SER A 57 9.02 36.06 5.11
CA SER A 57 8.30 34.94 4.55
C SER A 57 6.81 35.27 4.69
N MET A 58 6.17 35.60 3.57
CA MET A 58 4.73 35.76 3.55
C MET A 58 4.13 34.46 4.08
N PRO A 59 3.25 34.50 5.11
CA PRO A 59 2.50 33.33 5.51
C PRO A 59 1.83 32.78 4.26
N SER A 60 2.15 31.54 3.90
CA SER A 60 1.43 30.87 2.80
C SER A 60 -0.06 30.98 3.09
N PRO A 61 -0.90 31.30 2.09
CA PRO A 61 -2.33 31.44 2.31
C PRO A 61 -2.84 30.19 3.01
N ALA A 62 -3.63 30.40 4.08
CA ALA A 62 -4.14 29.31 4.90
C ALA A 62 -4.81 28.28 3.98
N GLN A 63 -4.17 27.12 3.83
CA GLN A 63 -4.76 26.06 3.02
C GLN A 63 -6.08 25.67 3.70
N PRO A 64 -7.20 25.66 2.96
CA PRO A 64 -8.47 25.23 3.53
C PRO A 64 -8.29 23.82 4.08
N SER A 65 -8.78 23.59 5.31
CA SER A 65 -8.77 22.26 5.91
C SER A 65 -9.35 21.23 4.94
N MET A 66 -8.88 19.98 4.98
CA MET A 66 -9.41 18.90 4.13
C MET A 66 -10.94 18.86 4.13
N ARG A 67 -11.54 19.15 5.30
CA ARG A 67 -12.98 19.34 5.54
C ARG A 67 -13.67 20.33 4.61
N THR A 68 -13.07 21.48 4.35
CA THR A 68 -13.66 22.49 3.45
C THR A 68 -13.42 22.12 1.99
N ARG A 69 -12.33 21.41 1.68
CA ARG A 69 -11.98 20.97 0.33
C ARG A 69 -12.84 19.80 -0.16
N GLY A 70 -13.24 18.88 0.71
CA GLY A 70 -14.04 17.69 0.36
C GLY A 70 -15.51 17.99 0.01
N ARG A 71 -16.10 19.06 0.56
CA ARG A 71 -17.55 19.35 0.41
C ARG A 71 -17.95 19.84 -0.99
N GLY A 72 -16.99 20.29 -1.79
CA GLY A 72 -17.22 20.81 -3.16
C GLY A 72 -16.40 20.12 -4.24
N MET A 73 -15.70 19.02 -3.93
CA MET A 73 -14.85 18.33 -4.89
C MET A 73 -15.72 17.49 -5.85
N PRO A 74 -15.67 17.74 -7.18
CA PRO A 74 -16.39 16.91 -8.12
C PRO A 74 -15.81 15.48 -8.12
N ARG A 75 -16.63 14.49 -8.48
CA ARG A 75 -16.27 13.06 -8.52
C ARG A 75 -14.99 12.76 -9.32
N THR A 76 -14.66 13.62 -10.29
CA THR A 76 -13.47 13.52 -11.14
C THR A 76 -12.17 13.89 -10.44
N ASP A 77 -12.24 14.69 -9.38
CA ASP A 77 -11.06 15.31 -8.75
C ASP A 77 -10.60 14.55 -7.50
N LEU A 78 -11.36 13.54 -7.07
CA LEU A 78 -10.95 12.67 -5.98
C LEU A 78 -9.90 11.67 -6.45
N PRO A 79 -8.83 11.48 -5.67
CA PRO A 79 -7.84 10.46 -5.97
C PRO A 79 -8.51 9.09 -5.95
N GLN A 80 -8.43 8.37 -7.08
CA GLN A 80 -8.89 6.99 -7.21
C GLN A 80 -7.99 5.98 -6.44
N ASP A 81 -7.02 6.51 -5.70
CA ASP A 81 -5.95 5.76 -5.07
C ASP A 81 -5.87 6.25 -3.62
N ILE A 82 -6.65 5.62 -2.75
CA ILE A 82 -6.41 5.68 -1.32
C ILE A 82 -5.40 4.57 -1.05
N GLY A 83 -4.32 4.85 -0.33
CA GLY A 83 -3.32 3.83 0.01
C GLY A 83 -3.94 2.57 0.64
N LEU A 84 -3.16 1.51 0.79
CA LEU A 84 -3.63 0.31 1.48
C LEU A 84 -4.19 0.69 2.85
N LEU A 85 -5.40 0.23 3.17
CA LEU A 85 -6.07 0.62 4.41
C LEU A 85 -5.19 0.27 5.62
N PRO A 86 -5.02 1.21 6.57
CA PRO A 86 -4.15 1.00 7.72
C PRO A 86 -4.62 -0.19 8.57
N GLY A 87 -3.65 -0.92 9.13
CA GLY A 87 -3.89 -2.15 9.89
C GLY A 87 -4.40 -3.32 9.05
N THR A 88 -4.22 -3.31 7.73
CA THR A 88 -4.50 -4.47 6.88
C THR A 88 -3.45 -5.55 7.12
N PHE A 89 -3.84 -6.61 7.82
CA PHE A 89 -3.00 -7.78 8.03
C PHE A 89 -3.04 -8.69 6.79
N ILE A 90 -1.87 -9.01 6.24
CA ILE A 90 -1.72 -9.89 5.09
C ILE A 90 -0.89 -11.08 5.50
N ARG A 91 -1.54 -12.21 5.78
CA ARG A 91 -0.84 -13.42 6.24
C ARG A 91 0.18 -13.89 5.19
N PRO A 92 1.47 -14.06 5.56
CA PRO A 92 2.47 -14.59 4.64
C PRO A 92 2.24 -16.06 4.28
N LEU A 93 3.03 -16.55 3.33
CA LEU A 93 3.06 -17.98 3.04
C LEU A 93 3.60 -18.75 4.24
N TRP A 94 3.25 -20.03 4.34
CA TRP A 94 3.69 -20.85 5.47
C TRP A 94 5.22 -20.94 5.58
N ARG A 95 5.93 -20.84 4.44
CA ARG A 95 7.40 -20.83 4.35
C ARG A 95 8.04 -19.54 4.87
N ASP A 96 7.32 -18.42 4.78
CA ASP A 96 7.80 -17.09 5.16
C ASP A 96 7.30 -16.68 6.56
N MET A 97 6.53 -17.54 7.22
CA MET A 97 6.12 -17.35 8.61
C MET A 97 7.27 -17.75 9.55
N PRO A 98 7.38 -17.13 10.74
CA PRO A 98 8.38 -17.49 11.73
C PRO A 98 8.30 -18.97 12.11
N SER A 99 9.47 -19.55 12.39
CA SER A 99 9.62 -20.95 12.77
C SER A 99 8.91 -21.23 14.08
N ILE A 100 8.17 -22.34 14.13
CA ILE A 100 7.42 -22.77 15.32
C ILE A 100 8.37 -23.06 16.49
N PHE A 101 9.60 -23.51 16.19
CA PHE A 101 10.55 -23.93 17.22
C PHE A 101 11.48 -22.80 17.67
N GLN A 102 11.85 -21.87 16.78
CA GLN A 102 12.79 -20.79 17.11
C GLN A 102 12.06 -19.53 17.62
N GLN A 103 10.90 -19.20 17.03
CA GLN A 103 10.13 -17.99 17.34
C GLN A 103 8.64 -18.31 17.57
N PRO A 104 8.31 -19.17 18.56
CA PRO A 104 6.92 -19.59 18.81
C PRO A 104 6.00 -18.42 19.20
N SER A 105 6.50 -17.45 19.95
CA SER A 105 5.72 -16.32 20.47
C SER A 105 5.25 -15.39 19.34
N GLU A 106 6.12 -15.08 18.38
CA GLU A 106 5.86 -14.31 17.17
C GLU A 106 4.95 -15.09 16.22
N ARG A 107 5.19 -16.40 16.08
CA ARG A 107 4.33 -17.28 15.29
C ARG A 107 2.90 -17.30 15.79
N LEU A 108 2.71 -17.47 17.10
CA LEU A 108 1.40 -17.40 17.74
C LEU A 108 0.80 -16.00 17.61
N HIS A 109 1.62 -14.94 17.61
CA HIS A 109 1.13 -13.57 17.37
C HIS A 109 0.53 -13.41 15.99
N MET A 110 1.26 -13.83 14.96
CA MET A 110 0.79 -13.73 13.58
C MET A 110 -0.47 -14.55 13.34
N GLU A 111 -0.53 -15.77 13.88
CA GLU A 111 -1.73 -16.60 13.76
C GLU A 111 -2.91 -16.00 14.54
N TRP A 112 -2.68 -15.43 15.73
CA TRP A 112 -3.70 -14.69 16.48
C TRP A 112 -4.20 -13.46 15.72
N LEU A 113 -3.28 -12.64 15.18
CA LEU A 113 -3.61 -11.47 14.37
C LEU A 113 -4.37 -11.85 13.12
N TRP A 114 -4.03 -12.97 12.48
CA TRP A 114 -4.77 -13.49 11.33
C TRP A 114 -6.22 -13.78 11.69
N ILE A 115 -6.47 -14.54 12.76
CA ILE A 115 -7.81 -14.90 13.22
C ILE A 115 -8.59 -13.64 13.65
N LYS A 116 -7.96 -12.80 14.47
CA LYS A 116 -8.54 -11.54 14.95
C LYS A 116 -8.91 -10.62 13.78
N SER A 117 -8.00 -10.44 12.82
CA SER A 117 -8.23 -9.59 11.65
C SER A 117 -9.33 -10.17 10.76
N ALA A 118 -9.35 -11.49 10.53
CA ALA A 118 -10.42 -12.14 9.76
C ALA A 118 -11.80 -11.89 10.39
N PHE A 119 -11.91 -12.00 11.72
CA PHE A 119 -13.15 -11.70 12.45
C PHE A 119 -13.52 -10.22 12.37
N GLN A 120 -12.59 -9.32 12.66
CA GLN A 120 -12.82 -7.87 12.61
C GLN A 120 -13.21 -7.39 11.21
N ASN A 121 -12.56 -7.91 10.17
CA ASN A 121 -12.86 -7.63 8.78
C ASN A 121 -14.27 -8.10 8.42
N PHE A 122 -14.65 -9.32 8.82
CA PHE A 122 -15.98 -9.85 8.57
C PHE A 122 -17.08 -9.01 9.25
N VAL A 123 -16.94 -8.71 10.54
CA VAL A 123 -17.86 -7.84 11.28
C VAL A 123 -17.88 -6.43 10.70
N GLY A 124 -16.72 -5.89 10.30
CA GLY A 124 -16.60 -4.57 9.70
C GLY A 124 -17.35 -4.46 8.37
N ILE A 125 -17.26 -5.47 7.50
CA ILE A 125 -18.03 -5.50 6.24
C ILE A 125 -19.53 -5.63 6.53
N LEU A 126 -19.92 -6.48 7.49
CA LEU A 126 -21.33 -6.60 7.88
C LEU A 126 -21.88 -5.26 8.37
N ALA A 127 -21.17 -4.60 9.28
CA ALA A 127 -21.51 -3.27 9.77
C ALA A 127 -21.59 -2.26 8.61
N TYR A 128 -20.60 -2.25 7.73
CA TYR A 128 -20.56 -1.34 6.58
C TYR A 128 -21.74 -1.54 5.61
N CYS A 129 -22.07 -2.79 5.25
CA CYS A 129 -23.09 -3.10 4.25
C CYS A 129 -24.51 -3.20 4.81
N LYS A 130 -24.70 -3.48 6.11
CA LYS A 130 -26.03 -3.70 6.70
C LYS A 130 -26.45 -2.62 7.67
N TRP A 131 -25.51 -2.00 8.40
CA TRP A 131 -25.83 -0.99 9.41
C TRP A 131 -25.57 0.42 8.90
N LEU A 132 -24.38 0.68 8.37
CA LEU A 132 -23.96 2.01 7.94
C LEU A 132 -24.55 2.39 6.57
N ASN A 133 -24.51 1.48 5.60
CA ASN A 133 -25.04 1.70 4.25
C ASN A 133 -26.10 0.64 3.95
N LYS A 134 -27.32 0.83 4.48
CA LYS A 134 -28.44 -0.12 4.31
C LYS A 134 -28.66 -0.43 2.82
N GLY A 135 -28.86 -1.71 2.51
CA GLY A 135 -29.17 -2.17 1.14
C GLY A 135 -27.97 -2.62 0.31
N LEU A 136 -26.73 -2.55 0.84
CA LEU A 136 -25.57 -3.03 0.12
C LEU A 136 -25.45 -4.56 0.11
N ALA A 137 -25.02 -5.10 -1.03
CA ALA A 137 -24.68 -6.50 -1.19
C ALA A 137 -23.26 -6.79 -0.68
N LEU A 138 -23.10 -7.86 0.09
CA LEU A 138 -21.79 -8.23 0.65
C LEU A 138 -20.80 -8.72 -0.42
N ARG A 139 -21.29 -9.26 -1.55
CA ARG A 139 -20.49 -9.73 -2.71
C ARG A 139 -19.28 -10.62 -2.35
N LEU A 140 -19.43 -11.46 -1.31
CA LEU A 140 -18.31 -12.26 -0.75
C LEU A 140 -17.77 -13.31 -1.73
N ARG A 141 -18.60 -13.81 -2.65
CA ARG A 141 -18.17 -14.76 -3.69
C ARG A 141 -17.62 -14.05 -4.92
N GLU A 142 -18.29 -12.98 -5.33
CA GLU A 142 -17.97 -12.19 -6.52
C GLU A 142 -16.58 -11.56 -6.45
N ARG A 143 -16.16 -11.05 -5.27
CA ARG A 143 -14.83 -10.43 -5.07
C ARG A 143 -13.67 -11.29 -5.59
N ARG A 144 -13.78 -12.62 -5.50
CA ARG A 144 -12.77 -13.56 -6.00
C ARG A 144 -12.77 -13.66 -7.53
N GLN A 145 -13.96 -13.72 -8.13
CA GLN A 145 -14.12 -13.80 -9.58
C GLN A 145 -13.65 -12.50 -10.24
N VAL A 146 -14.08 -11.36 -9.69
CA VAL A 146 -13.64 -10.03 -10.09
C VAL A 146 -12.12 -9.92 -10.01
N ALA A 147 -11.50 -10.34 -8.90
CA ALA A 147 -10.04 -10.29 -8.79
C ALA A 147 -9.31 -11.12 -9.85
N ALA A 148 -9.76 -12.35 -10.12
CA ALA A 148 -9.16 -13.20 -11.14
C ALA A 148 -9.30 -12.59 -12.55
N GLU A 149 -10.47 -12.04 -12.86
CA GLU A 149 -10.72 -11.37 -14.11
C GLU A 149 -9.84 -10.12 -14.30
N TYR A 150 -9.78 -9.26 -13.28
CA TYR A 150 -8.98 -8.03 -13.32
C TYR A 150 -7.49 -8.33 -13.37
N HIS A 151 -7.02 -9.37 -12.68
CA HIS A 151 -5.65 -9.87 -12.78
C HIS A 151 -5.28 -10.23 -14.23
N LYS A 152 -6.11 -11.07 -14.88
CA LYS A 152 -5.90 -11.46 -16.27
C LYS A 152 -5.96 -10.26 -17.22
N ARG A 153 -6.99 -9.42 -17.10
CA ARG A 153 -7.18 -8.23 -17.96
C ARG A 153 -6.02 -7.25 -17.83
N MET A 154 -5.56 -6.97 -16.61
CA MET A 154 -4.44 -6.07 -16.34
C MET A 154 -3.16 -6.57 -17.01
N TYR A 155 -2.76 -7.82 -16.77
CA TYR A 155 -1.52 -8.34 -17.36
C TYR A 155 -1.58 -8.52 -18.87
N THR A 156 -2.75 -8.89 -19.41
CA THR A 156 -2.96 -8.98 -20.87
C THR A 156 -2.81 -7.60 -21.52
N ALA A 157 -3.47 -6.57 -20.97
CA ALA A 157 -3.36 -5.20 -21.46
C ALA A 157 -1.94 -4.66 -21.30
N PHE A 158 -1.27 -4.99 -20.20
CA PHE A 158 0.12 -4.63 -19.98
C PHE A 158 1.03 -5.24 -21.03
N ALA A 159 0.94 -6.54 -21.31
CA ALA A 159 1.75 -7.20 -22.34
C ALA A 159 1.50 -6.57 -23.73
N ALA A 160 0.23 -6.37 -24.10
CA ALA A 160 -0.17 -5.74 -25.36
C ALA A 160 0.27 -4.27 -25.49
N GLY A 161 0.58 -3.59 -24.38
CA GLY A 161 0.90 -2.16 -24.39
C GLY A 161 -0.33 -1.25 -24.46
N ASP A 162 -1.52 -1.78 -24.17
CA ASP A 162 -2.78 -1.02 -24.22
C ASP A 162 -2.98 -0.19 -22.94
N THR A 163 -2.48 1.04 -22.98
CA THR A 163 -2.60 2.00 -21.88
C THR A 163 -4.05 2.44 -21.63
N SER A 164 -4.93 2.37 -22.64
CA SER A 164 -6.33 2.78 -22.52
C SER A 164 -7.13 1.82 -21.64
N THR A 165 -6.91 0.52 -21.82
CA THR A 165 -7.50 -0.52 -20.98
C THR A 165 -6.91 -0.49 -19.57
N LEU A 166 -5.60 -0.25 -19.43
CA LEU A 166 -4.98 -0.13 -18.10
C LEU A 166 -5.57 0.99 -17.26
N ARG A 167 -5.87 2.16 -17.84
CA ARG A 167 -6.52 3.28 -17.11
C ARG A 167 -7.95 2.99 -16.67
N LYS A 168 -8.62 2.02 -17.31
CA LYS A 168 -9.98 1.59 -16.92
C LYS A 168 -9.93 0.50 -15.84
N VAL A 169 -9.00 -0.44 -15.96
CA VAL A 169 -8.88 -1.62 -15.08
C VAL A 169 -8.14 -1.29 -13.78
N CYS A 170 -7.14 -0.43 -13.84
CA CYS A 170 -6.31 -0.08 -12.69
C CYS A 170 -6.70 1.29 -12.10
N CYS A 171 -6.35 1.47 -10.84
CA CYS A 171 -6.26 2.76 -10.17
C CYS A 171 -5.16 3.62 -10.83
N THR A 172 -5.26 4.94 -10.69
CA THR A 172 -4.43 5.92 -11.42
C THR A 172 -2.93 5.73 -11.19
N GLY A 173 -2.50 5.47 -9.96
CA GLY A 173 -1.11 5.26 -9.60
C GLY A 173 -0.52 4.04 -10.28
N LEU A 174 -1.20 2.90 -10.23
CA LEU A 174 -0.76 1.68 -10.91
C LEU A 174 -0.80 1.83 -12.44
N ALA A 175 -1.86 2.43 -12.99
CA ALA A 175 -1.97 2.67 -14.43
C ALA A 175 -0.81 3.52 -14.96
N ASN A 176 -0.43 4.57 -14.22
CA ASN A 176 0.70 5.42 -14.56
C ASN A 176 2.03 4.65 -14.50
N GLN A 177 2.27 3.89 -13.43
CA GLN A 177 3.48 3.06 -13.31
C GLN A 177 3.62 2.04 -14.46
N LEU A 178 2.53 1.35 -14.80
CA LEU A 178 2.51 0.40 -15.91
C LEU A 178 2.70 1.09 -17.26
N SER A 179 2.08 2.26 -17.46
CA SER A 179 2.25 3.05 -18.68
C SER A 179 3.69 3.53 -18.87
N THR A 180 4.35 4.00 -17.80
CA THR A 180 5.78 4.35 -17.82
C THR A 180 6.64 3.15 -18.19
N ARG A 181 6.35 1.97 -17.65
CA ARG A 181 7.06 0.73 -18.01
C ARG A 181 6.84 0.30 -19.44
N ILE A 182 5.65 0.55 -20.01
CA ILE A 182 5.38 0.30 -21.43
C ILE A 182 6.20 1.27 -22.29
N ALA A 183 6.23 2.56 -21.95
CA ALA A 183 7.00 3.57 -22.66
C ALA A 183 8.52 3.32 -22.63
N ALA A 184 9.01 2.72 -21.55
CA ALA A 184 10.42 2.36 -21.37
C ALA A 184 10.86 1.08 -22.12
N ARG A 185 9.96 0.39 -22.84
CA ARG A 185 10.30 -0.84 -23.58
C ARG A 185 11.22 -0.52 -24.76
N PRO A 186 12.21 -1.39 -25.06
CA PRO A 186 13.02 -1.26 -26.26
C PRO A 186 12.15 -1.23 -27.53
N LYS A 187 12.48 -0.33 -28.46
CA LYS A 187 11.78 -0.26 -29.76
C LYS A 187 11.97 -1.57 -30.51
N GLY A 188 10.88 -2.09 -31.08
CA GLY A 188 10.89 -3.36 -31.79
C GLY A 188 10.83 -4.58 -30.89
N GLU A 189 10.70 -4.46 -29.56
CA GLU A 189 10.42 -5.60 -28.69
C GLU A 189 8.91 -5.71 -28.42
N ARG A 190 8.35 -6.90 -28.63
CA ARG A 190 6.98 -7.24 -28.20
C ARG A 190 7.06 -8.20 -27.02
N VAL A 191 6.35 -7.86 -25.95
CA VAL A 191 6.23 -8.68 -24.75
C VAL A 191 4.91 -9.44 -24.83
N THR A 192 4.96 -10.74 -24.58
CA THR A 192 3.79 -11.61 -24.49
C THR A 192 3.64 -12.10 -23.06
N TRP A 193 2.39 -12.19 -22.60
CA TRP A 193 2.04 -12.77 -21.33
C TRP A 193 0.85 -13.68 -21.54
N ASN A 194 0.93 -14.89 -20.98
CA ASN A 194 -0.17 -15.83 -20.96
C ASN A 194 -0.38 -16.36 -19.55
N LEU A 195 -1.64 -16.54 -19.20
CA LEU A 195 -2.05 -17.19 -17.97
C LEU A 195 -2.37 -18.64 -18.29
N ASP A 196 -1.46 -19.55 -17.92
CA ASP A 196 -1.63 -20.97 -18.23
C ASP A 196 -2.69 -21.59 -17.32
N SER A 197 -2.58 -21.37 -16.01
CA SER A 197 -3.58 -21.84 -15.06
C SER A 197 -3.46 -21.15 -13.69
N TYR A 198 -4.56 -21.15 -12.95
CA TYR A 198 -4.54 -20.87 -11.51
C TYR A 198 -4.20 -22.16 -10.74
N ILE A 199 -3.18 -22.11 -9.89
CA ILE A 199 -2.70 -23.25 -9.11
C ILE A 199 -3.67 -23.51 -7.96
N ARG A 200 -4.44 -24.60 -8.06
CA ARG A 200 -5.45 -24.97 -7.08
C ARG A 200 -4.80 -25.79 -5.96
N SER A 201 -4.60 -25.17 -4.80
CA SER A 201 -4.06 -25.84 -3.61
C SER A 201 -5.00 -25.66 -2.41
N PRO A 202 -4.88 -26.48 -1.34
CA PRO A 202 -5.61 -26.26 -0.09
C PRO A 202 -5.35 -24.85 0.48
N GLY A 203 -4.14 -24.33 0.28
CA GLY A 203 -3.76 -22.97 0.66
C GLY A 203 -4.56 -21.87 -0.02
N THR A 204 -5.21 -22.15 -1.16
CA THR A 204 -6.09 -21.23 -1.90
C THR A 204 -7.52 -21.74 -2.05
N TYR A 205 -7.96 -22.63 -1.13
CA TYR A 205 -9.28 -23.27 -1.18
C TYR A 205 -9.60 -23.89 -2.54
N PHE A 206 -8.59 -24.47 -3.20
CA PHE A 206 -8.68 -25.09 -4.52
C PHE A 206 -9.20 -24.17 -5.63
N THR A 207 -9.14 -22.86 -5.45
CA THR A 207 -9.55 -21.89 -6.47
C THR A 207 -8.38 -21.15 -7.11
N GLY A 208 -7.19 -21.23 -6.51
CA GLY A 208 -6.02 -20.44 -6.90
C GLY A 208 -6.07 -18.98 -6.50
N VAL A 209 -7.18 -18.52 -5.89
CA VAL A 209 -7.36 -17.16 -5.41
C VAL A 209 -7.97 -17.18 -4.01
N ARG A 210 -7.21 -16.70 -3.01
CA ARG A 210 -7.64 -16.62 -1.62
C ARG A 210 -7.79 -15.18 -1.16
N VAL A 211 -8.93 -14.84 -0.57
CA VAL A 211 -9.10 -13.56 0.11
C VAL A 211 -8.31 -13.58 1.42
N MET A 212 -7.40 -12.63 1.58
CA MET A 212 -6.55 -12.47 2.75
C MET A 212 -7.12 -11.43 3.71
N SER A 213 -7.64 -10.32 3.15
CA SER A 213 -8.28 -9.24 3.90
C SER A 213 -9.39 -8.63 3.03
N ASP A 214 -10.51 -8.26 3.64
CA ASP A 214 -11.59 -7.51 2.99
C ASP A 214 -12.05 -6.46 4.00
N ARG A 215 -11.80 -5.19 3.67
CA ARG A 215 -11.98 -4.07 4.59
C ARG A 215 -12.77 -2.99 3.89
N ALA A 216 -13.73 -2.43 4.61
CA ALA A 216 -14.51 -1.29 4.14
C ALA A 216 -14.49 -0.20 5.20
N THR A 217 -14.36 1.04 4.76
CA THR A 217 -14.35 2.22 5.63
C THR A 217 -15.13 3.34 4.95
N GLN A 218 -15.80 4.17 5.75
CA GLN A 218 -16.42 5.38 5.25
C GLN A 218 -15.36 6.46 5.11
N ILE A 219 -15.49 7.27 4.05
CA ILE A 219 -14.66 8.45 3.91
C ILE A 219 -15.27 9.48 4.86
N PRO A 220 -14.52 9.94 5.88
CA PRO A 220 -15.00 11.01 6.74
C PRO A 220 -15.38 12.22 5.89
N GLU A 221 -16.33 13.03 6.35
CA GLU A 221 -16.75 14.29 5.71
C GLU A 221 -17.72 14.15 4.53
N ILE A 222 -17.76 13.01 3.83
CA ILE A 222 -18.68 12.81 2.69
C ILE A 222 -19.73 11.73 3.04
N PRO A 223 -21.02 12.09 3.16
CA PRO A 223 -22.07 11.16 3.55
C PRO A 223 -22.25 10.07 2.48
N ASN A 224 -22.54 8.85 2.93
CA ASN A 224 -22.75 7.68 2.07
C ASN A 224 -21.58 7.38 1.11
N SER A 225 -20.39 7.89 1.41
CA SER A 225 -19.16 7.61 0.67
C SER A 225 -18.24 6.71 1.47
N GLY A 226 -17.48 5.89 0.76
CA GLY A 226 -16.57 4.95 1.37
C GLY A 226 -15.68 4.27 0.36
N VAL A 227 -14.74 3.50 0.89
CA VAL A 227 -13.85 2.66 0.11
C VAL A 227 -13.87 1.26 0.68
N ARG A 228 -13.95 0.28 -0.22
CA ARG A 228 -13.77 -1.13 0.09
C ARG A 228 -12.52 -1.63 -0.62
N GLN A 229 -11.60 -2.20 0.13
CA GLN A 229 -10.39 -2.83 -0.39
C GLN A 229 -10.38 -4.31 -0.04
N VAL A 230 -10.03 -5.14 -1.02
CA VAL A 230 -9.88 -6.59 -0.85
C VAL A 230 -8.48 -6.96 -1.27
N VAL A 231 -7.74 -7.58 -0.36
CA VAL A 231 -6.43 -8.17 -0.61
C VAL A 231 -6.61 -9.64 -0.91
N LEU A 232 -6.13 -10.08 -2.07
CA LEU A 232 -6.22 -11.46 -2.52
C LEU A 232 -4.84 -12.03 -2.80
N ARG A 233 -4.58 -13.24 -2.34
CA ARG A 233 -3.44 -14.05 -2.75
C ARG A 233 -3.82 -14.84 -3.99
N ILE A 234 -3.13 -14.60 -5.09
CA ILE A 234 -3.28 -15.32 -6.36
C ILE A 234 -2.07 -16.22 -6.54
N THR A 235 -2.31 -17.51 -6.74
CA THR A 235 -1.29 -18.50 -7.09
C THR A 235 -1.56 -19.00 -8.51
N SER A 236 -0.66 -18.75 -9.43
CA SER A 236 -0.87 -19.04 -10.86
C SER A 236 0.41 -19.48 -11.54
N ARG A 237 0.28 -20.30 -12.58
CA ARG A 237 1.31 -20.59 -13.55
C ARG A 237 1.19 -19.62 -14.72
N GLN A 238 2.23 -18.85 -14.95
CA GLN A 238 2.26 -17.79 -15.95
C GLN A 238 3.40 -18.03 -16.93
N SER A 239 3.18 -17.68 -18.19
CA SER A 239 4.18 -17.75 -19.25
C SER A 239 4.45 -16.35 -19.79
N LYS A 240 5.73 -15.97 -19.84
CA LYS A 240 6.17 -14.69 -20.39
C LYS A 240 7.19 -14.93 -21.49
N GLY A 241 7.00 -14.29 -22.63
CA GLY A 241 7.94 -14.32 -23.75
C GLY A 241 8.26 -12.93 -24.26
N THR A 242 9.45 -12.77 -24.81
CA THR A 242 9.87 -11.56 -25.53
C THR A 242 10.18 -11.95 -26.97
N THR A 243 9.66 -11.17 -27.92
CA THR A 243 9.93 -11.37 -29.36
C THR A 243 10.48 -10.09 -29.95
N LYS A 244 11.61 -10.16 -30.64
CA LYS A 244 12.11 -9.04 -31.44
C LYS A 244 11.33 -8.97 -32.75
N ALA A 245 10.87 -7.78 -33.11
CA ALA A 245 10.24 -7.52 -34.38
C ALA A 245 11.28 -7.73 -35.49
N SER A 246 10.91 -8.53 -36.49
CA SER A 246 11.75 -8.73 -37.67
C SER A 246 11.86 -7.40 -38.45
N PRO A 247 13.06 -7.04 -38.95
CA PRO A 247 13.28 -5.78 -39.67
C PRO A 247 12.41 -5.62 -40.92
N ASN A 248 11.86 -6.69 -41.49
CA ASN A 248 11.05 -6.66 -42.71
C ASN A 248 9.53 -6.66 -42.47
N GLY A 249 9.05 -6.42 -41.25
CA GLY A 249 7.60 -6.43 -40.96
C GLY A 249 6.91 -7.79 -41.12
N ALA A 250 7.69 -8.85 -41.39
CA ALA A 250 7.20 -10.22 -41.41
C ALA A 250 6.70 -10.62 -40.00
N PRO A 251 5.58 -11.37 -39.90
CA PRO A 251 5.10 -11.88 -38.62
C PRO A 251 6.23 -12.64 -37.92
N ALA A 252 6.42 -12.38 -36.63
CA ALA A 252 7.44 -13.05 -35.84
C ALA A 252 7.22 -14.56 -35.92
N ASP A 253 8.25 -15.31 -36.32
CA ASP A 253 8.19 -16.77 -36.41
C ASP A 253 7.69 -17.36 -35.08
N SER A 254 6.56 -18.07 -35.14
CA SER A 254 5.92 -18.72 -33.99
C SER A 254 6.88 -19.62 -33.21
N THR A 255 7.89 -20.17 -33.88
CA THR A 255 8.98 -20.98 -33.32
C THR A 255 9.98 -20.16 -32.50
N ALA A 256 10.27 -18.91 -32.87
CA ALA A 256 11.14 -18.01 -32.09
C ALA A 256 10.45 -17.55 -30.78
N VAL A 257 9.12 -17.40 -30.80
CA VAL A 257 8.31 -17.07 -29.61
C VAL A 257 8.31 -18.22 -28.61
N ALA A 258 8.15 -19.46 -29.10
CA ALA A 258 8.15 -20.66 -28.27
C ALA A 258 9.48 -20.85 -27.51
N ASN A 259 10.61 -20.60 -28.17
CA ASN A 259 11.94 -20.76 -27.56
C ASN A 259 12.27 -19.71 -26.47
N ASN A 260 11.59 -18.56 -26.45
CA ASN A 260 11.82 -17.50 -25.47
C ASN A 260 10.75 -17.43 -24.36
N THR A 261 9.78 -18.36 -24.37
CA THR A 261 8.69 -18.36 -23.41
C THR A 261 9.13 -19.05 -22.12
N LYS A 262 9.29 -18.28 -21.04
CA LYS A 262 9.58 -18.83 -19.71
C LYS A 262 8.28 -18.99 -18.94
N GLN A 263 8.00 -20.23 -18.55
CA GLN A 263 6.91 -20.57 -17.65
C GLN A 263 7.39 -20.51 -16.19
N GLN A 264 6.58 -19.92 -15.31
CA GLN A 264 6.90 -19.78 -13.90
C GLN A 264 5.64 -19.84 -13.03
N ASP A 265 5.75 -20.52 -11.88
CA ASP A 265 4.74 -20.48 -10.84
C ASP A 265 4.94 -19.20 -10.00
N CYS A 266 3.91 -18.37 -9.94
CA CYS A 266 3.90 -17.05 -9.28
C CYS A 266 2.90 -17.05 -8.13
N THR A 267 3.29 -16.48 -7.00
CA THR A 267 2.37 -16.12 -5.91
C THR A 267 2.44 -14.62 -5.68
N GLU A 268 1.32 -13.94 -5.88
CA GLU A 268 1.21 -12.49 -5.77
C GLU A 268 0.03 -12.10 -4.88
N TYR A 269 0.15 -10.95 -4.21
CA TYR A 269 -0.92 -10.39 -3.38
C TYR A 269 -1.47 -9.16 -4.09
N LEU A 270 -2.62 -9.34 -4.73
CA LEU A 270 -3.30 -8.30 -5.50
C LEU A 270 -4.33 -7.60 -4.62
N VAL A 271 -4.38 -6.27 -4.72
CA VAL A 271 -5.38 -5.46 -4.04
C VAL A 271 -6.35 -4.91 -5.07
N ILE A 272 -7.63 -5.23 -4.89
CA ILE A 272 -8.71 -4.60 -5.64
C ILE A 272 -9.45 -3.62 -4.73
N GLN A 273 -9.91 -2.52 -5.32
CA GLN A 273 -10.59 -1.45 -4.62
C GLN A 273 -11.89 -1.09 -5.32
N GLN A 274 -12.90 -0.76 -4.54
CA GLN A 274 -14.18 -0.22 -4.99
C GLN A 274 -14.49 1.03 -4.18
N PHE A 275 -14.80 2.12 -4.87
CA PHE A 275 -15.32 3.32 -4.23
C PHE A 275 -16.83 3.30 -4.18
N ARG A 276 -17.35 3.97 -3.16
CA ARG A 276 -18.74 4.39 -3.07
C ARG A 276 -18.76 5.90 -2.92
N TRP A 277 -19.54 6.58 -3.74
CA TRP A 277 -19.68 8.02 -3.74
C TRP A 277 -21.14 8.42 -3.61
N ALA A 278 -21.49 9.16 -2.56
CA ALA A 278 -22.83 9.69 -2.33
C ALA A 278 -23.97 8.65 -2.50
N GLY A 279 -23.69 7.39 -2.13
CA GLY A 279 -24.64 6.28 -2.26
C GLY A 279 -24.47 5.39 -3.50
N GLU A 280 -23.70 5.81 -4.50
CA GLU A 280 -23.44 5.03 -5.71
C GLU A 280 -22.14 4.24 -5.61
N GLU A 281 -22.16 2.95 -5.97
CA GLU A 281 -20.94 2.15 -6.05
C GLU A 281 -20.28 2.31 -7.43
N ASP A 282 -18.97 2.57 -7.43
CA ASP A 282 -18.16 2.56 -8.63
C ASP A 282 -17.76 1.12 -9.02
N GLN A 283 -17.14 0.98 -10.18
CA GLN A 283 -16.56 -0.29 -10.62
C GLN A 283 -15.33 -0.65 -9.78
N TRP A 284 -15.09 -1.96 -9.65
CA TRP A 284 -13.83 -2.44 -9.08
C TRP A 284 -12.66 -2.01 -9.95
N ARG A 285 -11.52 -1.76 -9.32
CA ARG A 285 -10.24 -1.47 -9.98
C ARG A 285 -9.10 -2.16 -9.25
N VAL A 286 -8.01 -2.44 -9.96
CA VAL A 286 -6.77 -2.92 -9.34
C VAL A 286 -6.03 -1.74 -8.75
N TRP A 287 -5.91 -1.69 -7.42
CA TRP A 287 -5.11 -0.70 -6.73
C TRP A 287 -3.62 -0.94 -6.94
N GLY A 288 -3.19 -2.20 -6.80
CA GLY A 288 -1.78 -2.56 -6.87
C GLY A 288 -1.48 -3.91 -6.25
N HIS A 289 -0.19 -4.14 -6.04
CA HIS A 289 0.32 -5.30 -5.31
C HIS A 289 0.62 -4.90 -3.86
N ALA A 290 0.43 -5.83 -2.94
CA ALA A 290 0.79 -5.66 -1.54
C ALA A 290 1.88 -6.66 -1.13
N THR A 291 2.63 -6.31 -0.09
CA THR A 291 3.58 -7.23 0.55
C THR A 291 2.89 -7.92 1.72
N PRO A 292 3.21 -9.20 1.98
CA PRO A 292 2.81 -9.86 3.21
C PRO A 292 3.34 -9.13 4.45
N THR A 293 2.60 -9.24 5.55
CA THR A 293 3.04 -8.76 6.86
C THR A 293 4.21 -9.59 7.35
N THR A 294 5.30 -8.94 7.74
CA THR A 294 6.51 -9.58 8.27
C THR A 294 6.56 -9.49 9.80
N VAL A 295 7.61 -10.07 10.41
CA VAL A 295 7.79 -10.03 11.88
C VAL A 295 8.05 -8.60 12.35
N GLU A 296 8.79 -7.83 11.56
CA GLU A 296 9.13 -6.43 11.85
C GLU A 296 7.86 -5.55 11.88
N ASP A 297 6.86 -5.87 11.07
CA ASP A 297 5.59 -5.15 11.08
C ASP A 297 4.82 -5.32 12.40
N LEU A 298 5.11 -6.36 13.19
CA LEU A 298 4.42 -6.63 14.46
C LEU A 298 4.69 -5.56 15.52
N GLU A 299 5.79 -4.82 15.38
CA GLU A 299 6.15 -3.69 16.24
C GLU A 299 5.33 -2.43 15.91
N SER A 300 4.71 -2.38 14.72
CA SER A 300 3.90 -1.24 14.34
C SER A 300 2.72 -1.05 15.30
N PRO A 301 2.27 0.20 15.56
CA PRO A 301 1.14 0.47 16.44
C PRO A 301 -0.14 -0.30 16.05
N PHE A 302 -0.28 -0.64 14.77
CA PHE A 302 -1.40 -1.42 14.24
C PHE A 302 -1.44 -2.87 14.77
N PHE A 303 -0.28 -3.47 15.04
CA PHE A 303 -0.14 -4.89 15.36
C PHE A 303 0.52 -5.17 16.72
N ALA A 304 1.09 -4.15 17.36
CA ALA A 304 1.78 -4.25 18.66
C ALA A 304 0.88 -4.83 19.76
N ARG A 305 1.46 -5.73 20.57
CA ARG A 305 0.83 -6.32 21.76
C ARG A 305 0.84 -5.32 22.93
N GLY A 306 -0.14 -5.43 23.82
CA GLY A 306 -0.16 -4.68 25.09
C GLY A 306 -0.46 -3.18 25.01
N MET A 307 -0.50 -2.59 23.81
CA MET A 307 -0.84 -1.17 23.63
C MET A 307 -2.34 -0.93 23.88
N SER A 308 -2.65 0.07 24.71
CA SER A 308 -4.04 0.48 24.94
C SER A 308 -4.65 1.06 23.67
N LEU A 309 -5.99 1.14 23.60
CA LEU A 309 -6.65 1.74 22.43
C LEU A 309 -6.30 3.22 22.28
N ALA A 310 -6.18 3.95 23.39
CA ALA A 310 -5.80 5.35 23.40
C ALA A 310 -4.38 5.55 22.86
N ASP A 311 -3.40 4.82 23.41
CA ASP A 311 -2.00 4.89 22.97
C ASP A 311 -1.86 4.49 21.50
N ARG A 312 -2.64 3.50 21.06
CA ARG A 312 -2.67 3.07 19.66
C ARG A 312 -3.21 4.17 18.76
N MET A 313 -4.28 4.86 19.14
CA MET A 313 -4.83 5.97 18.35
C MET A 313 -3.88 7.16 18.29
N GLU A 314 -3.18 7.45 19.38
CA GLU A 314 -2.17 8.51 19.42
C GLU A 314 -0.98 8.19 18.52
N ALA A 315 -0.39 6.99 18.64
CA ALA A 315 0.69 6.54 17.77
C ALA A 315 0.27 6.47 16.28
N MET A 316 -0.99 6.11 16.00
CA MET A 316 -1.55 6.19 14.65
C MET A 316 -1.64 7.64 14.13
N LYS A 317 -2.04 8.58 15.00
CA LYS A 317 -2.13 10.00 14.64
C LYS A 317 -0.74 10.59 14.37
N GLU A 318 0.26 10.23 15.17
CA GLU A 318 1.65 10.66 14.98
C GLU A 318 2.22 10.13 13.66
N THR A 319 2.05 8.83 13.39
CA THR A 319 2.47 8.22 12.12
C THR A 319 1.78 8.82 10.90
N MET A 320 0.50 9.22 11.01
CA MET A 320 -0.22 9.89 9.93
C MET A 320 0.16 11.37 9.75
N THR A 321 0.52 12.07 10.82
CA THR A 321 0.88 13.50 10.77
C THR A 321 2.35 13.74 10.45
N GLY A 322 3.16 12.68 10.34
CA GLY A 322 4.55 12.77 9.90
C GLY A 322 5.48 13.43 10.92
N LYS A 323 5.04 13.61 12.17
CA LYS A 323 5.91 14.03 13.27
C LYS A 323 6.75 12.81 13.67
N LYS A 324 7.99 12.77 13.17
CA LYS A 324 9.07 11.95 13.74
C LYS A 324 9.98 12.85 14.55
#